data_AF-A0A0D2DEQ6-F1
#
_entry.id   AF-A0A0D2DEQ6-F1
#
_cell.length_a   1.000
_cell.length_b   1.000
_cell.length_c   1.000
_cell.angle_alpha   90.00
_cell.angle_beta   90.00
_cell.angle_gamma   90.00
#
_symmetry.space_group_name_H-M   'P 1'
#
loop_
_entity.id
_entity.type
_entity.pdbx_description
1 polymer ?
#
loop_
_entity_poly.entity_id
_entity_poly.type
_entity_poly.pdbx_seq_one_letter_code
_entity_poly.pdbx_strand_id
1 'polypeptide(L)'
;MVLLTSSTVSVIISSGVICMFTFLLFLSGYVLQQQSVRSIQEAIRRPPERKPVPTLPPQFQHEDNDTFPTVLEPPQDGSQSVMVVEGNQKPGSEAGVLDSVQVPVIINGQNQPPLDSSPELSEAASRDETPLQRLAYMFALLEPHHLCSALLFAKQQRSSSRLSKEPSIVLLYPSTWETEFSPLHTSTLNFMREIQELHSLIYHPVRIYEAWDVRSQLLGELQWGRWDYDQALFLRSPGMALNTQVLDTALASPDTRKTWAPLNPSSGDDPELLLVTPSGLQSPRRETKKLVYSAAANIADTGANGAAIREPGQEPAYVLLDGQVLSNEENGVWYGEIKQKFGQGTSNVCGGSGLLEESLKLALQRSL
;
A
#
# COMPACT_ATOMS: atom_id res chain seq x y z
N MET A 1 26.07 -49.57 -57.82
CA MET A 1 26.49 -48.19 -57.50
C MET A 1 25.25 -47.30 -57.53
N VAL A 2 24.96 -46.58 -56.46
CA VAL A 2 23.87 -45.58 -56.44
C VAL A 2 24.48 -44.21 -56.67
N LEU A 3 24.20 -43.61 -57.83
CA LEU A 3 24.66 -42.27 -58.19
C LEU A 3 23.78 -41.23 -57.49
N LEU A 4 24.24 -40.75 -56.33
CA LEU A 4 23.67 -39.58 -55.66
C LEU A 4 23.75 -38.37 -56.60
N THR A 5 22.60 -37.83 -57.01
CA THR A 5 22.58 -36.61 -57.83
C THR A 5 23.04 -35.41 -57.00
N SER A 6 23.69 -34.44 -57.64
CA SER A 6 24.18 -33.22 -56.99
C SER A 6 23.07 -32.42 -56.29
N SER A 7 21.84 -32.44 -56.84
CA SER A 7 20.66 -31.86 -56.19
C SER A 7 20.34 -32.51 -54.85
N THR A 8 20.43 -33.84 -54.75
CA THR A 8 20.18 -34.59 -53.50
C THR A 8 21.16 -34.18 -52.40
N VAL A 9 22.44 -34.06 -52.76
CA VAL A 9 23.51 -33.65 -51.83
C VAL A 9 23.29 -32.21 -51.34
N SER A 10 22.93 -31.29 -52.24
CA SER A 10 22.62 -29.89 -51.90
C SER A 10 21.43 -29.77 -50.93
N VAL A 11 20.34 -30.51 -51.17
CA VAL A 11 19.15 -30.51 -50.30
C VAL A 11 19.46 -31.07 -48.91
N ILE A 12 20.27 -32.14 -48.81
CA ILE A 12 20.67 -32.71 -47.51
C ILE A 12 21.54 -31.72 -46.71
N ILE A 13 22.48 -31.03 -47.38
CA ILE A 13 23.32 -30.03 -46.72
C ILE A 13 22.49 -28.82 -46.26
N SER A 14 21.59 -28.30 -47.10
CA SER A 14 20.79 -27.13 -46.75
C SER A 14 19.79 -27.40 -45.63
N SER A 15 19.10 -28.56 -45.63
CA SER A 15 18.21 -28.93 -44.53
C SER A 15 18.97 -29.20 -43.23
N GLY A 16 20.18 -29.77 -43.30
CA GLY A 16 21.06 -29.95 -42.16
C GLY A 16 21.48 -28.63 -41.51
N VAL A 17 21.88 -27.63 -42.32
CA VAL A 17 22.24 -26.29 -41.83
C VAL A 17 21.03 -25.60 -41.17
N ILE A 18 19.86 -25.62 -41.82
CA ILE A 18 18.63 -25.02 -41.27
C ILE A 18 18.26 -25.68 -39.94
N CYS A 19 18.25 -27.02 -39.89
CA CYS A 19 17.94 -27.78 -38.68
C CYS A 19 18.91 -27.44 -37.53
N MET A 20 20.21 -27.34 -37.82
CA MET A 20 21.24 -27.03 -36.83
C MET A 20 21.06 -25.63 -36.25
N PHE A 21 20.80 -24.61 -37.09
CA PHE A 21 20.50 -23.26 -36.61
C PHE A 21 19.19 -23.21 -35.80
N THR A 22 18.12 -23.89 -36.21
CA THR A 22 16.88 -23.94 -35.41
C THR A 22 17.09 -24.61 -34.05
N PHE A 23 17.95 -25.64 -33.98
CA PHE A 23 18.27 -26.33 -32.73
C PHE A 23 19.13 -25.45 -31.80
N LEU A 24 20.12 -24.70 -32.34
CA LEU A 24 20.89 -23.73 -31.56
C LEU A 24 20.02 -22.60 -31.00
N LEU A 25 19.09 -22.06 -31.79
CA LEU A 25 18.15 -21.04 -31.32
C LEU A 25 17.26 -21.59 -30.19
N PHE A 26 16.80 -22.84 -30.31
CA PHE A 26 16.00 -23.49 -29.27
C PHE A 26 16.81 -23.72 -27.98
N LEU A 27 18.07 -24.17 -28.09
CA LEU A 27 18.98 -24.29 -26.93
C LEU A 27 19.28 -22.94 -26.27
N SER A 28 19.46 -21.88 -27.06
CA SER A 28 19.69 -20.52 -26.55
C SER A 28 18.51 -20.05 -25.69
N GLY A 29 17.28 -20.17 -26.20
CA GLY A 29 16.06 -19.88 -25.44
C GLY A 29 15.90 -20.75 -24.20
N TYR A 30 16.19 -22.05 -24.31
CA TYR A 30 16.09 -23.02 -23.21
C TYR A 30 17.06 -22.72 -22.05
N VAL A 31 18.32 -22.35 -22.36
CA VAL A 31 19.31 -21.98 -21.33
C VAL A 31 18.91 -20.69 -20.60
N LEU A 32 18.43 -19.69 -21.33
CA LEU A 32 17.90 -18.45 -20.74
C LEU A 32 16.71 -18.72 -19.79
N GLN A 33 15.79 -19.61 -20.20
CA GLN A 33 14.67 -20.03 -19.35
C GLN A 33 15.13 -20.78 -18.09
N GLN A 34 16.12 -21.68 -18.18
CA GLN A 34 16.66 -22.37 -17.00
C GLN A 34 17.35 -21.42 -16.02
N GLN A 35 18.04 -20.38 -16.50
CA GLN A 35 18.66 -19.37 -15.63
C GLN A 35 17.61 -18.58 -14.84
N SER A 36 16.50 -18.18 -15.48
CA SER A 36 15.38 -17.50 -14.81
C SER A 36 14.77 -18.34 -13.68
N VAL A 37 14.46 -19.62 -13.95
CA VAL A 37 13.86 -20.51 -12.93
C VAL A 37 14.80 -20.72 -11.75
N ARG A 38 16.11 -20.92 -11.99
CA ARG A 38 17.09 -21.06 -10.90
C ARG A 38 17.21 -19.78 -10.06
N SER A 39 17.28 -18.61 -10.70
CA SER A 39 17.34 -17.31 -10.01
C SER A 39 16.13 -17.07 -9.10
N ILE A 40 14.93 -17.39 -9.58
CA ILE A 40 13.69 -17.29 -8.79
C ILE A 40 13.70 -18.30 -7.63
N GLN A 41 14.16 -19.53 -7.85
CA GLN A 41 14.23 -20.55 -6.81
C GLN A 41 15.25 -20.20 -5.71
N GLU A 42 16.39 -19.59 -6.07
CA GLU A 42 17.37 -19.02 -5.13
C GLU A 42 16.73 -17.89 -4.29
N ALA A 43 15.99 -16.98 -4.94
CA ALA A 43 15.35 -15.83 -4.29
C ALA A 43 14.21 -16.21 -3.33
N ILE A 44 13.49 -17.29 -3.60
CA ILE A 44 12.43 -17.83 -2.74
C ILE A 44 13.01 -18.61 -1.54
N ARG A 45 14.15 -19.29 -1.71
CA ARG A 45 14.74 -20.20 -0.70
C ARG A 45 15.59 -19.48 0.36
N ARG A 46 15.22 -18.26 0.75
CA ARG A 46 15.88 -17.55 1.86
C ARG A 46 15.79 -18.38 3.15
N PRO A 47 16.88 -18.51 3.92
CA PRO A 47 16.81 -19.03 5.29
C PRO A 47 15.85 -18.18 6.14
N PRO A 48 15.18 -18.76 7.16
CA PRO A 48 14.35 -17.97 8.06
C PRO A 48 15.18 -16.89 8.75
N GLU A 49 14.71 -15.64 8.68
CA GLU A 49 15.39 -14.52 9.32
C GLU A 49 15.48 -14.77 10.83
N ARG A 50 16.70 -14.65 11.38
CA ARG A 50 16.89 -14.67 12.82
C ARG A 50 16.21 -13.43 13.39
N LYS A 51 15.12 -13.64 14.15
CA LYS A 51 14.44 -12.57 14.91
C LYS A 51 15.50 -11.75 15.66
N PRO A 52 15.50 -10.40 15.55
CA PRO A 52 16.44 -9.59 16.30
C PRO A 52 16.17 -9.78 17.79
N VAL A 53 17.16 -10.30 18.52
CA VAL A 53 17.12 -10.35 19.98
C VAL A 53 17.30 -8.91 20.48
N PRO A 54 16.43 -8.39 21.36
CA PRO A 54 16.58 -7.06 21.92
C PRO A 54 17.84 -6.97 22.82
N THR A 55 18.98 -6.61 22.23
CA THR A 55 20.18 -6.26 22.97
C THR A 55 20.01 -4.86 23.55
N LEU A 56 19.78 -4.76 24.86
CA LEU A 56 19.84 -3.48 25.57
C LEU A 56 21.21 -2.82 25.37
N PRO A 57 21.30 -1.47 25.41
CA PRO A 57 22.57 -0.78 25.48
C PRO A 57 23.43 -1.29 26.65
N PRO A 58 24.77 -1.36 26.52
CA PRO A 58 25.66 -1.90 27.56
C PRO A 58 25.62 -1.11 28.89
N GLN A 59 25.03 0.09 28.86
CA GLN A 59 24.77 0.95 30.02
C GLN A 59 23.79 0.34 31.03
N PHE A 60 23.01 -0.68 30.64
CA PHE A 60 22.01 -1.36 31.48
C PHE A 60 22.35 -2.82 31.79
N GLN A 61 23.63 -3.22 31.65
CA GLN A 61 24.09 -4.60 31.91
C GLN A 61 24.91 -4.76 33.19
N HIS A 62 25.15 -3.68 33.93
CA HIS A 62 25.90 -3.69 35.19
C HIS A 62 25.05 -3.05 36.29
N GLU A 63 24.29 -3.87 37.00
CA GLU A 63 23.69 -3.53 38.29
C GLU A 63 24.46 -4.30 39.37
N ASP A 64 25.67 -3.80 39.67
CA ASP A 64 26.54 -4.37 40.69
C ASP A 64 25.88 -4.24 42.07
N ASN A 65 25.48 -5.38 42.64
CA ASN A 65 24.90 -5.46 43.98
C ASN A 65 25.98 -5.26 45.04
N ASP A 66 26.23 -4.01 45.44
CA ASP A 66 26.95 -3.69 46.67
C ASP A 66 26.16 -2.67 47.51
N THR A 67 25.97 -2.98 48.80
CA THR A 67 24.92 -2.39 49.64
C THR A 67 25.46 -1.38 50.65
N PHE A 68 25.07 -0.11 50.53
CA PHE A 68 25.34 0.93 51.53
C PHE A 68 24.11 1.81 51.82
N PRO A 69 23.25 1.43 52.78
CA PRO A 69 22.19 2.31 53.29
C PRO A 69 22.77 3.27 54.35
N THR A 70 22.79 4.57 54.05
CA THR A 70 23.24 5.58 55.02
C THR A 70 22.19 5.76 56.13
N VAL A 71 22.65 5.60 57.37
CA VAL A 71 21.86 5.67 58.60
C VAL A 71 21.13 7.01 58.78
N LEU A 72 19.83 6.94 59.07
CA LEU A 72 19.11 7.88 59.94
C LEU A 72 18.14 7.07 60.84
N GLU A 73 18.15 7.39 62.13
CA GLU A 73 17.48 6.72 63.27
C GLU A 73 17.14 7.83 64.30
N PRO A 74 16.19 7.74 65.28
CA PRO A 74 15.24 6.68 65.71
C PRO A 74 13.76 7.18 65.73
N PRO A 75 12.76 6.55 66.43
CA PRO A 75 12.53 5.17 66.94
C PRO A 75 11.23 4.59 66.28
N GLN A 76 10.35 3.73 66.81
CA GLN A 76 10.19 2.93 68.05
C GLN A 76 9.26 1.71 67.78
N ASP A 77 9.30 0.68 68.65
CA ASP A 77 8.40 -0.49 68.78
C ASP A 77 8.19 -1.39 67.53
N GLY A 78 8.19 -2.73 67.63
CA GLY A 78 8.49 -3.59 68.77
C GLY A 78 8.26 -5.09 68.46
N SER A 79 8.90 -5.97 69.23
CA SER A 79 8.69 -7.44 69.30
C SER A 79 9.14 -8.36 68.15
N GLN A 80 10.19 -9.17 68.43
CA GLN A 80 10.30 -10.64 68.21
C GLN A 80 10.34 -11.20 66.76
N SER A 81 11.05 -12.29 66.43
CA SER A 81 12.09 -13.09 67.13
C SER A 81 12.68 -14.21 66.22
N VAL A 82 13.96 -14.60 66.43
CA VAL A 82 14.53 -15.98 66.27
C VAL A 82 14.48 -16.69 64.89
N MET A 83 15.40 -17.56 64.45
CA MET A 83 16.89 -17.72 64.54
C MET A 83 17.26 -19.05 63.82
N VAL A 84 18.38 -19.13 63.08
CA VAL A 84 19.16 -20.40 62.78
C VAL A 84 18.42 -21.39 61.80
N VAL A 85 19.05 -22.12 60.87
CA VAL A 85 20.05 -23.22 60.95
C VAL A 85 21.06 -23.20 59.77
N GLU A 86 22.23 -23.79 60.01
CA GLU A 86 23.43 -23.87 59.16
C GLU A 86 23.82 -25.34 58.86
N GLY A 87 24.48 -25.64 57.72
CA GLY A 87 25.52 -26.69 57.69
C GLY A 87 25.46 -27.87 56.67
N ASN A 88 26.54 -27.96 55.87
CA ASN A 88 27.32 -29.18 55.50
C ASN A 88 26.92 -30.24 54.43
N GLN A 89 27.60 -30.14 53.27
CA GLN A 89 28.60 -31.09 52.70
C GLN A 89 28.28 -32.58 52.35
N LYS A 90 28.29 -32.89 51.02
CA LYS A 90 29.05 -33.95 50.27
C LYS A 90 28.89 -35.48 50.62
N PRO A 91 29.32 -36.43 49.74
CA PRO A 91 29.20 -36.49 48.26
C PRO A 91 28.89 -37.90 47.65
N GLY A 92 28.26 -37.94 46.47
CA GLY A 92 28.59 -38.87 45.36
C GLY A 92 28.09 -40.34 45.36
N SER A 93 27.35 -40.74 44.31
CA SER A 93 27.68 -41.85 43.39
C SER A 93 26.68 -41.92 42.21
N GLU A 94 27.00 -42.71 41.19
CA GLU A 94 26.36 -42.80 39.86
C GLU A 94 25.00 -43.52 39.85
N ALA A 95 24.06 -43.10 38.96
CA ALA A 95 23.68 -43.86 37.75
C ALA A 95 22.23 -43.62 37.24
N GLY A 96 22.12 -43.06 36.02
CA GLY A 96 21.13 -43.54 35.03
C GLY A 96 19.75 -42.86 34.90
N VAL A 97 19.25 -42.98 33.66
CA VAL A 97 17.86 -42.83 33.18
C VAL A 97 17.27 -41.42 33.05
N LEU A 98 16.84 -41.17 31.80
CA LEU A 98 16.05 -40.05 31.28
C LEU A 98 14.76 -39.76 32.06
N ASP A 99 14.38 -38.48 32.13
CA ASP A 99 12.97 -38.09 32.12
C ASP A 99 12.75 -37.03 31.01
N SER A 100 11.54 -36.95 30.48
CA SER A 100 11.17 -36.12 29.33
C SER A 100 9.82 -35.46 29.56
N VAL A 101 9.84 -34.15 29.82
CA VAL A 101 8.65 -33.37 30.17
C VAL A 101 7.61 -33.47 29.06
N GLN A 102 6.44 -34.00 29.41
CA GLN A 102 5.36 -34.31 28.47
C GLN A 102 4.55 -33.06 28.10
N VAL A 103 4.17 -32.96 26.83
CA VAL A 103 3.21 -31.95 26.33
C VAL A 103 1.84 -32.63 26.19
N PRO A 104 0.75 -32.07 26.77
CA PRO A 104 -0.56 -32.69 26.68
C PRO A 104 -1.15 -32.55 25.26
N VAL A 105 -1.34 -33.69 24.61
CA VAL A 105 -2.08 -33.79 23.33
C VAL A 105 -3.50 -34.26 23.63
N ILE A 106 -4.50 -33.44 23.29
CA ILE A 106 -5.92 -33.81 23.38
C ILE A 106 -6.35 -34.39 22.03
N ILE A 107 -6.56 -35.71 21.99
CA ILE A 107 -7.25 -36.41 20.91
C ILE A 107 -8.52 -37.01 21.51
N ASN A 108 -9.65 -36.81 20.84
CA ASN A 108 -10.86 -37.58 21.10
C ASN A 108 -11.43 -38.09 19.77
N GLY A 109 -11.51 -39.42 19.63
CA GLY A 109 -12.31 -40.04 18.57
C GLY A 109 -13.79 -40.10 18.96
N GLN A 110 -14.64 -40.89 18.30
CA GLN A 110 -14.46 -41.78 17.15
C GLN A 110 -15.87 -42.10 16.63
N ASN A 111 -16.14 -42.14 15.31
CA ASN A 111 -17.23 -42.94 14.71
C ASN A 111 -17.28 -42.88 13.18
N GLN A 112 -17.24 -44.07 12.56
CA GLN A 112 -17.45 -44.46 11.15
C GLN A 112 -17.52 -46.02 11.16
N PRO A 113 -17.92 -46.76 10.10
CA PRO A 113 -18.09 -46.44 8.67
C PRO A 113 -19.54 -46.84 8.20
N PRO A 114 -19.90 -47.28 6.96
CA PRO A 114 -19.11 -47.44 5.72
C PRO A 114 -19.75 -47.06 4.35
N LEU A 115 -18.84 -46.97 3.36
CA LEU A 115 -18.92 -47.27 1.91
C LEU A 115 -19.79 -46.46 0.92
N ASP A 116 -19.11 -46.14 -0.19
CA ASP A 116 -19.53 -46.12 -1.60
C ASP A 116 -20.76 -45.32 -2.07
N SER A 117 -20.51 -44.07 -2.45
CA SER A 117 -21.08 -43.50 -3.69
C SER A 117 -20.22 -42.36 -4.24
N SER A 118 -19.85 -42.41 -5.52
CA SER A 118 -19.13 -41.34 -6.22
C SER A 118 -20.06 -40.18 -6.59
N PRO A 119 -19.63 -38.92 -6.45
CA PRO A 119 -20.20 -37.79 -7.17
C PRO A 119 -19.30 -37.37 -8.35
N GLU A 120 -19.71 -37.69 -9.57
CA GLU A 120 -19.24 -36.94 -10.74
C GLU A 120 -19.86 -35.53 -10.74
N LEU A 121 -19.14 -34.59 -11.35
CA LEU A 121 -19.67 -33.32 -11.87
C LEU A 121 -20.46 -32.43 -10.89
N SER A 122 -19.75 -31.67 -10.06
CA SER A 122 -20.29 -30.48 -9.37
C SER A 122 -19.25 -29.36 -9.26
N GLU A 123 -18.58 -29.05 -10.37
CA GLU A 123 -17.60 -27.94 -10.46
C GLU A 123 -18.31 -26.57 -10.57
N ALA A 124 -19.22 -26.30 -9.64
CA ALA A 124 -19.86 -25.02 -9.39
C ALA A 124 -19.39 -24.50 -8.03
N ALA A 125 -18.07 -24.39 -7.86
CA ALA A 125 -17.47 -23.85 -6.66
C ALA A 125 -17.90 -22.38 -6.47
N SER A 126 -18.88 -22.17 -5.58
CA SER A 126 -19.14 -20.88 -4.97
C SER A 126 -17.82 -20.41 -4.33
N ARG A 127 -17.18 -19.41 -4.96
CA ARG A 127 -16.01 -18.77 -4.36
C ARG A 127 -16.44 -18.21 -3.02
N ASP A 128 -15.71 -18.55 -1.95
CA ASP A 128 -15.90 -17.92 -0.66
C ASP A 128 -15.79 -16.40 -0.84
N GLU A 129 -16.87 -15.68 -0.54
CA GLU A 129 -16.81 -14.24 -0.31
C GLU A 129 -16.16 -14.00 1.06
N THR A 130 -14.86 -14.30 1.14
CA THR A 130 -14.02 -13.85 2.25
C THR A 130 -14.15 -12.33 2.32
N PRO A 131 -14.69 -11.75 3.41
CA PRO A 131 -14.91 -10.31 3.46
C PRO A 131 -13.56 -9.61 3.36
N LEU A 132 -13.49 -8.57 2.52
CA LEU A 132 -12.30 -7.74 2.36
C LEU A 132 -12.00 -7.07 3.72
N GLN A 133 -10.87 -7.42 4.33
CA GLN A 133 -10.49 -7.03 5.70
C GLN A 133 -9.41 -5.95 5.71
N ARG A 134 -8.79 -5.65 4.58
CA ARG A 134 -7.70 -4.70 4.45
C ARG A 134 -7.95 -3.80 3.26
N LEU A 135 -8.75 -2.77 3.50
CA LEU A 135 -9.07 -1.71 2.55
C LEU A 135 -8.22 -0.48 2.83
N ALA A 136 -7.82 0.25 1.78
CA ALA A 136 -7.12 1.52 1.93
C ALA A 136 -7.51 2.56 0.88
N TYR A 137 -7.31 3.84 1.22
CA TYR A 137 -7.28 4.95 0.28
C TYR A 137 -5.84 5.43 0.11
N MET A 138 -5.42 5.71 -1.12
CA MET A 138 -4.05 6.11 -1.47
C MET A 138 -4.05 7.48 -2.17
N PHE A 139 -3.16 8.37 -1.76
CA PHE A 139 -2.97 9.69 -2.39
C PHE A 139 -1.49 9.94 -2.67
N ALA A 140 -1.19 10.53 -3.83
CA ALA A 140 0.12 11.08 -4.13
C ALA A 140 0.13 12.58 -3.81
N LEU A 141 1.03 13.02 -2.94
CA LEU A 141 1.22 14.41 -2.54
C LEU A 141 2.37 15.02 -3.34
N LEU A 142 2.03 15.70 -4.44
CA LEU A 142 3.02 16.31 -5.34
C LEU A 142 3.62 17.59 -4.76
N GLU A 143 2.78 18.46 -4.20
CA GLU A 143 3.19 19.65 -3.45
C GLU A 143 2.76 19.54 -1.98
N PRO A 144 3.49 20.12 -1.01
CA PRO A 144 3.13 20.09 0.42
C PRO A 144 1.69 20.53 0.73
N HIS A 145 1.16 21.50 -0.01
CA HIS A 145 -0.20 22.00 0.20
C HIS A 145 -1.29 20.98 -0.16
N HIS A 146 -0.99 19.92 -0.94
CA HIS A 146 -1.92 18.85 -1.26
C HIS A 146 -2.34 18.06 -0.02
N LEU A 147 -1.49 18.00 1.01
CA LEU A 147 -1.77 17.34 2.28
C LEU A 147 -3.11 17.82 2.87
N CYS A 148 -3.42 19.11 2.77
CA CYS A 148 -4.67 19.71 3.25
C CYS A 148 -5.92 19.13 2.55
N SER A 149 -5.81 18.72 1.29
CA SER A 149 -6.92 18.06 0.56
C SER A 149 -7.11 16.60 1.01
N ALA A 150 -6.01 15.88 1.23
CA ALA A 150 -6.05 14.50 1.73
C ALA A 150 -6.54 14.42 3.18
N LEU A 151 -6.22 15.42 4.01
CA LEU A 151 -6.74 15.56 5.37
C LEU A 151 -8.23 15.93 5.41
N LEU A 152 -8.68 16.82 4.51
CA LEU A 152 -10.10 17.13 4.35
C LEU A 152 -10.89 15.87 3.96
N PHE A 153 -10.36 15.09 3.01
CA PHE A 153 -10.89 13.77 2.67
C PHE A 153 -10.91 12.84 3.90
N ALA A 154 -9.80 12.70 4.63
CA ALA A 154 -9.71 11.83 5.80
C ALA A 154 -10.74 12.19 6.88
N LYS A 155 -10.89 13.48 7.21
CA LYS A 155 -11.89 13.99 8.16
C LYS A 155 -13.32 13.65 7.72
N GLN A 156 -13.64 13.85 6.45
CA GLN A 156 -14.94 13.51 5.87
C GLN A 156 -15.18 11.99 5.88
N GLN A 157 -14.18 11.20 5.49
CA GLN A 157 -14.21 9.74 5.47
C GLN A 157 -14.49 9.15 6.86
N ARG A 158 -13.72 9.55 7.89
CA ARG A 158 -13.95 9.09 9.28
C ARG A 158 -15.35 9.48 9.79
N SER A 159 -15.90 10.61 9.35
CA SER A 159 -17.22 11.10 9.78
C SER A 159 -18.43 10.48 9.06
N SER A 160 -18.24 9.89 7.88
CA SER A 160 -19.34 9.50 6.97
C SER A 160 -19.21 8.09 6.36
N SER A 161 -18.11 7.38 6.65
CA SER A 161 -17.89 5.97 6.32
C SER A 161 -19.00 5.08 6.88
N ARG A 162 -19.27 3.97 6.18
CA ARG A 162 -20.13 2.88 6.66
C ARG A 162 -19.45 1.50 6.63
N LEU A 163 -18.13 1.46 6.41
CA LEU A 163 -17.36 0.22 6.39
C LEU A 163 -17.25 -0.38 7.80
N SER A 164 -17.36 -1.70 7.91
CA SER A 164 -17.30 -2.44 9.18
C SER A 164 -15.93 -2.39 9.87
N LYS A 165 -14.89 -2.07 9.10
CA LYS A 165 -13.55 -1.74 9.56
C LYS A 165 -13.09 -0.51 8.81
N GLU A 166 -12.49 0.43 9.52
CA GLU A 166 -12.01 1.66 8.91
C GLU A 166 -10.85 1.39 7.94
N PRO A 167 -10.86 1.99 6.73
CA PRO A 167 -9.77 1.85 5.78
C PRO A 167 -8.53 2.63 6.24
N SER A 168 -7.35 2.13 5.90
CA SER A 168 -6.09 2.85 6.08
C SER A 168 -5.98 3.99 5.06
N ILE A 169 -5.45 5.14 5.45
CA ILE A 169 -5.22 6.26 4.52
C ILE A 169 -3.72 6.41 4.33
N VAL A 170 -3.24 6.06 3.14
CA VAL A 170 -1.83 6.02 2.76
C VAL A 170 -1.49 7.25 1.93
N LEU A 171 -0.45 7.99 2.33
CA LEU A 171 -0.03 9.24 1.73
C LEU A 171 1.40 9.10 1.22
N LEU A 172 1.54 8.97 -0.11
CA LEU A 172 2.80 8.89 -0.83
C LEU A 172 3.36 10.30 -1.02
N TYR A 173 4.61 10.53 -0.66
CA TYR A 173 5.26 11.84 -0.76
C TYR A 173 6.75 11.69 -1.16
N PRO A 174 7.34 12.70 -1.81
CA PRO A 174 8.77 12.73 -2.09
C PRO A 174 9.62 12.64 -0.81
N SER A 175 10.56 11.69 -0.75
CA SER A 175 11.56 11.65 0.33
C SER A 175 12.49 12.86 0.32
N THR A 176 12.50 13.65 -0.77
CA THR A 176 13.20 14.93 -0.85
C THR A 176 12.71 15.93 0.20
N TRP A 177 11.44 15.83 0.65
CA TRP A 177 10.93 16.68 1.74
C TRP A 177 11.68 16.45 3.06
N GLU A 178 12.27 15.26 3.28
CA GLU A 178 13.08 14.97 4.47
C GLU A 178 14.56 15.37 4.32
N THR A 179 15.08 15.45 3.09
CA THR A 179 16.50 15.74 2.82
C THR A 179 16.78 17.19 2.42
N GLU A 180 15.80 17.88 1.83
CA GLU A 180 15.92 19.27 1.36
C GLU A 180 15.40 20.25 2.42
N PHE A 181 16.32 21.04 2.98
CA PHE A 181 16.02 22.06 3.99
C PHE A 181 15.21 23.22 3.41
N SER A 182 13.88 23.07 3.45
CA SER A 182 12.90 24.13 3.17
C SER A 182 12.06 24.42 4.43
N PRO A 183 11.70 25.69 4.70
CA PRO A 183 10.77 26.01 5.78
C PRO A 183 9.40 25.38 5.53
N LEU A 184 8.96 25.27 4.26
CA LEU A 184 7.74 24.55 3.90
C LEU A 184 7.83 23.08 4.29
N HIS A 185 8.88 22.37 3.87
CA HIS A 185 9.05 20.94 4.19
C HIS A 185 9.12 20.72 5.71
N THR A 186 9.82 21.59 6.45
CA THR A 186 9.94 21.53 7.91
C THR A 186 8.56 21.64 8.59
N SER A 187 7.75 22.64 8.22
CA SER A 187 6.39 22.80 8.73
C SER A 187 5.50 21.63 8.33
N THR A 188 5.65 21.11 7.11
CA THR A 188 4.89 19.96 6.60
C THR A 188 5.16 18.70 7.41
N LEU A 189 6.43 18.34 7.63
CA LEU A 189 6.82 17.15 8.38
C LEU A 189 6.43 17.24 9.87
N ASN A 190 6.48 18.44 10.46
CA ASN A 190 6.01 18.65 11.83
C ASN A 190 4.48 18.49 11.94
N PHE A 191 3.72 19.10 11.03
CA PHE A 191 2.26 18.97 10.99
C PHE A 191 1.83 17.52 10.66
N MET A 192 2.53 16.85 9.74
CA MET A 192 2.31 15.43 9.43
C MET A 192 2.41 14.55 10.67
N ARG A 193 3.41 14.77 11.53
CA ARG A 193 3.58 14.03 12.80
C ARG A 193 2.42 14.30 13.77
N GLU A 194 2.03 15.56 13.95
CA GLU A 194 0.93 15.97 14.84
C GLU A 194 -0.39 15.28 14.49
N ILE A 195 -0.73 15.22 13.20
CA ILE A 195 -2.03 14.70 12.72
C ILE A 195 -2.02 13.19 12.39
N GLN A 196 -0.87 12.53 12.48
CA GLN A 196 -0.68 11.13 12.08
C GLN A 196 -1.60 10.19 12.86
N GLU A 197 -1.54 10.26 14.18
CA GLU A 197 -2.31 9.40 15.08
C GLU A 197 -3.79 9.81 15.06
N LEU A 198 -4.05 11.12 15.14
CA LEU A 198 -5.39 11.72 15.18
C LEU A 198 -6.30 11.30 14.01
N HIS A 199 -5.75 11.12 12.81
CA HIS A 199 -6.51 10.69 11.64
C HIS A 199 -6.14 9.26 11.16
N SER A 200 -5.26 8.55 11.89
CA SER A 200 -4.71 7.23 11.54
C SER A 200 -4.19 7.18 10.08
N LEU A 201 -3.22 8.04 9.81
CA LEU A 201 -2.57 8.22 8.50
C LEU A 201 -1.27 7.41 8.43
N ILE A 202 -0.95 6.92 7.24
CA ILE A 202 0.28 6.17 6.96
C ILE A 202 1.07 6.93 5.89
N TYR A 203 2.17 7.56 6.28
CA TYR A 203 3.04 8.26 5.35
C TYR A 203 4.03 7.28 4.71
N HIS A 204 4.21 7.36 3.39
CA HIS A 204 5.13 6.52 2.64
C HIS A 204 6.12 7.38 1.82
N PRO A 205 7.38 7.56 2.28
CA PRO A 205 8.38 8.34 1.56
C PRO A 205 8.91 7.59 0.34
N VAL A 206 8.74 8.18 -0.84
CA VAL A 206 9.18 7.64 -2.13
C VAL A 206 10.51 8.27 -2.54
N ARG A 207 11.47 7.46 -2.98
CA ARG A 207 12.76 7.96 -3.47
C ARG A 207 12.58 8.59 -4.85
N ILE A 208 12.82 9.89 -4.94
CA ILE A 208 12.76 10.65 -6.19
C ILE A 208 14.17 10.83 -6.76
N TYR A 209 14.30 10.62 -8.06
CA TYR A 209 15.49 10.86 -8.86
C TYR A 209 15.19 12.00 -9.86
N GLU A 210 16.08 12.99 -9.92
CA GLU A 210 15.91 14.23 -10.72
C GLU A 210 15.71 13.99 -12.23
N ALA A 211 16.18 12.85 -12.74
CA ALA A 211 16.10 12.50 -14.17
C ALA A 211 14.70 12.05 -14.64
N TRP A 212 13.72 11.96 -13.74
CA TRP A 212 12.37 11.46 -14.01
C TRP A 212 11.32 12.40 -13.38
N ASP A 213 10.12 12.46 -13.96
CA ASP A 213 9.00 13.20 -13.37
C ASP A 213 8.61 12.64 -11.99
N VAL A 214 8.26 13.54 -11.07
CA VAL A 214 7.93 13.22 -9.67
C VAL A 214 6.62 12.44 -9.60
N ARG A 215 5.59 12.83 -10.36
CA ARG A 215 4.30 12.12 -10.39
C ARG A 215 4.48 10.69 -10.87
N SER A 216 5.20 10.51 -11.97
CA SER A 216 5.51 9.21 -12.57
C SER A 216 6.21 8.26 -11.59
N GLN A 217 7.10 8.78 -10.74
CA GLN A 217 7.76 8.00 -9.69
C GLN A 217 6.82 7.64 -8.53
N LEU A 218 6.00 8.59 -8.03
CA LEU A 218 4.99 8.31 -7.00
C LEU A 218 3.94 7.28 -7.47
N LEU A 219 3.52 7.35 -8.74
CA LEU A 219 2.62 6.36 -9.36
C LEU A 219 3.31 5.01 -9.59
N GLY A 220 4.62 5.01 -9.85
CA GLY A 220 5.44 3.79 -9.95
C GLY A 220 5.39 2.94 -8.68
N GLU A 221 5.47 3.55 -7.50
CA GLU A 221 5.39 2.82 -6.23
C GLU A 221 4.01 2.18 -5.97
N LEU A 222 2.93 2.69 -6.58
CA LEU A 222 1.63 1.98 -6.55
C LEU A 222 1.70 0.64 -7.30
N GLN A 223 2.54 0.54 -8.33
CA GLN A 223 2.71 -0.68 -9.13
C GLN A 223 3.73 -1.66 -8.52
N TRP A 224 4.84 -1.15 -7.97
CA TRP A 224 5.96 -1.97 -7.48
C TRP A 224 5.92 -2.24 -5.98
N GLY A 225 5.24 -1.39 -5.20
CA GLY A 225 5.09 -1.52 -3.76
C GLY A 225 4.29 -2.75 -3.36
N ARG A 226 4.75 -3.44 -2.28
CA ARG A 226 4.01 -4.55 -1.68
C ARG A 226 3.01 -4.01 -0.66
N TRP A 227 1.86 -3.62 -1.18
CA TRP A 227 0.73 -3.13 -0.41
C TRP A 227 -0.02 -4.32 0.20
N ASP A 228 0.12 -4.53 1.52
CA ASP A 228 -0.52 -5.63 2.28
C ASP A 228 -2.05 -5.43 2.48
N TYR A 229 -2.73 -4.96 1.44
CA TYR A 229 -4.17 -4.66 1.37
C TYR A 229 -4.86 -5.56 0.33
N ASP A 230 -6.10 -5.94 0.59
CA ASP A 230 -6.90 -6.77 -0.31
C ASP A 230 -7.34 -5.95 -1.54
N GLN A 231 -7.69 -4.67 -1.31
CA GLN A 231 -7.92 -3.64 -2.32
C GLN A 231 -7.53 -2.27 -1.75
N ALA A 232 -7.03 -1.36 -2.59
CA ALA A 232 -6.86 0.04 -2.23
C ALA A 232 -7.24 0.98 -3.39
N LEU A 233 -7.92 2.08 -3.08
CA LEU A 233 -8.37 3.06 -4.08
C LEU A 233 -7.40 4.24 -4.10
N PHE A 234 -6.68 4.41 -5.21
CA PHE A 234 -5.88 5.60 -5.44
C PHE A 234 -6.76 6.74 -5.98
N LEU A 235 -6.68 7.89 -5.33
CA LEU A 235 -7.36 9.13 -5.70
C LEU A 235 -6.30 10.21 -5.94
N ARG A 236 -6.34 10.85 -7.10
CA ARG A 236 -5.46 11.99 -7.42
C ARG A 236 -5.78 13.17 -6.48
N SER A 237 -4.73 13.84 -5.99
CA SER A 237 -4.84 15.08 -5.22
C SER A 237 -4.31 16.28 -6.03
N PRO A 238 -4.85 17.50 -5.88
CA PRO A 238 -5.87 17.92 -4.91
C PRO A 238 -7.31 17.66 -5.39
N GLY A 239 -8.19 17.34 -4.44
CA GLY A 239 -9.62 17.13 -4.68
C GLY A 239 -10.45 17.00 -3.40
N MET A 240 -11.75 16.85 -3.55
CA MET A 240 -12.74 16.81 -2.47
C MET A 240 -13.74 15.67 -2.69
N ALA A 241 -14.08 14.92 -1.64
CA ALA A 241 -15.19 13.98 -1.71
C ALA A 241 -16.53 14.72 -1.61
N LEU A 242 -17.51 14.32 -2.43
CA LEU A 242 -18.91 14.71 -2.25
C LEU A 242 -19.69 13.57 -1.59
N ASN A 243 -19.39 12.32 -1.96
CA ASN A 243 -20.09 11.13 -1.45
C ASN A 243 -19.12 9.99 -1.13
N THR A 244 -18.65 9.95 0.12
CA THR A 244 -17.75 8.90 0.63
C THR A 244 -18.38 7.51 0.63
N GLN A 245 -19.70 7.40 0.85
CA GLN A 245 -20.39 6.10 0.86
C GLN A 245 -20.33 5.42 -0.52
N VAL A 246 -20.37 6.19 -1.61
CA VAL A 246 -20.20 5.64 -2.97
C VAL A 246 -18.76 5.19 -3.20
N LEU A 247 -17.76 5.93 -2.72
CA LEU A 247 -16.35 5.50 -2.76
C LEU A 247 -16.12 4.21 -1.95
N ASP A 248 -16.72 4.11 -0.76
CA ASP A 248 -16.68 2.91 0.08
C ASP A 248 -17.29 1.69 -0.63
N THR A 249 -18.43 1.85 -1.31
CA THR A 249 -19.01 0.74 -2.11
C THR A 249 -18.15 0.37 -3.32
N ALA A 250 -17.35 1.28 -3.88
CA ALA A 250 -16.43 0.99 -4.96
C ALA A 250 -15.16 0.26 -4.48
N LEU A 251 -14.64 0.65 -3.30
CA LEU A 251 -13.46 0.06 -2.65
C LEU A 251 -13.75 -1.31 -1.99
N ALA A 252 -14.97 -1.51 -1.46
CA ALA A 252 -15.38 -2.78 -0.85
C ALA A 252 -16.01 -3.78 -1.84
N SER A 253 -15.97 -3.51 -3.15
CA SER A 253 -16.63 -4.37 -4.15
C SER A 253 -15.82 -5.63 -4.47
N PRO A 254 -16.34 -6.85 -4.23
CA PRO A 254 -15.59 -8.08 -4.52
C PRO A 254 -15.50 -8.39 -6.03
N ASP A 255 -16.49 -7.99 -6.83
CA ASP A 255 -16.51 -8.22 -8.29
C ASP A 255 -15.92 -7.03 -9.07
N THR A 256 -14.60 -6.90 -8.97
CA THR A 256 -13.84 -5.88 -9.71
C THR A 256 -13.87 -6.08 -11.23
N ARG A 257 -14.19 -7.29 -11.72
CA ARG A 257 -14.03 -7.68 -13.14
C ARG A 257 -15.01 -6.98 -14.09
N LYS A 258 -16.13 -6.48 -13.58
CA LYS A 258 -17.14 -5.74 -14.36
C LYS A 258 -16.88 -4.23 -14.41
N THR A 259 -16.28 -3.70 -13.34
CA THR A 259 -16.15 -2.28 -13.00
C THR A 259 -14.73 -1.73 -13.18
N TRP A 260 -13.74 -2.61 -13.33
CA TRP A 260 -12.33 -2.26 -13.49
C TRP A 260 -11.68 -3.04 -14.64
N ALA A 261 -10.54 -2.57 -15.12
CA ALA A 261 -9.70 -3.19 -16.13
C ALA A 261 -8.26 -3.29 -15.61
N PRO A 262 -7.44 -4.28 -16.02
CA PRO A 262 -5.99 -4.13 -15.92
C PRO A 262 -5.54 -2.81 -16.56
N LEU A 263 -4.61 -2.11 -15.93
CA LEU A 263 -4.11 -0.81 -16.39
C LEU A 263 -3.63 -0.90 -17.85
N ASN A 264 -4.08 0.04 -18.68
CA ASN A 264 -3.79 0.10 -20.11
C ASN A 264 -3.00 1.40 -20.39
N PRO A 265 -1.93 1.40 -21.22
CA PRO A 265 -1.25 2.62 -21.64
C PRO A 265 -2.19 3.69 -22.24
N SER A 266 -3.39 3.34 -22.72
CA SER A 266 -4.42 4.31 -23.10
C SER A 266 -5.06 5.10 -21.92
N SER A 267 -4.59 4.92 -20.68
CA SER A 267 -5.10 5.63 -19.50
C SER A 267 -4.44 7.00 -19.28
N GLY A 268 -3.34 7.29 -19.99
CA GLY A 268 -2.57 8.53 -19.87
C GLY A 268 -1.68 8.59 -18.62
N ASP A 269 -0.84 9.62 -18.56
CA ASP A 269 0.22 9.76 -17.55
C ASP A 269 -0.25 10.39 -16.22
N ASP A 270 -1.50 10.86 -16.14
CA ASP A 270 -2.10 11.50 -14.96
C ASP A 270 -3.49 10.91 -14.59
N PRO A 271 -3.55 9.61 -14.23
CA PRO A 271 -4.80 8.91 -13.96
C PRO A 271 -5.51 9.47 -12.73
N GLU A 272 -6.79 9.82 -12.91
CA GLU A 272 -7.63 10.45 -11.87
C GLU A 272 -8.02 9.49 -10.73
N LEU A 273 -8.12 8.20 -11.06
CA LEU A 273 -8.60 7.11 -10.21
C LEU A 273 -7.94 5.80 -10.64
N LEU A 274 -7.40 5.04 -9.69
CA LEU A 274 -6.92 3.66 -9.91
C LEU A 274 -7.37 2.76 -8.76
N LEU A 275 -7.51 1.46 -9.03
CA LEU A 275 -7.65 0.43 -8.01
C LEU A 275 -6.35 -0.38 -7.96
N VAL A 276 -5.71 -0.39 -6.79
CA VAL A 276 -4.56 -1.23 -6.46
C VAL A 276 -5.08 -2.54 -5.87
N THR A 277 -4.58 -3.67 -6.37
CA THR A 277 -4.96 -5.01 -5.90
C THR A 277 -3.73 -5.93 -5.88
N PRO A 278 -3.77 -7.06 -5.15
CA PRO A 278 -2.72 -8.10 -5.25
C PRO A 278 -2.50 -8.68 -6.65
N SER A 279 -3.40 -8.42 -7.62
CA SER A 279 -3.22 -8.77 -9.05
C SER A 279 -2.63 -7.65 -9.91
N GLY A 280 -2.30 -6.49 -9.31
CA GLY A 280 -1.73 -5.32 -9.98
C GLY A 280 -2.67 -4.11 -10.01
N LEU A 281 -2.25 -3.08 -10.75
CA LEU A 281 -3.02 -1.84 -10.96
C LEU A 281 -4.16 -2.03 -11.97
N GLN A 282 -5.28 -1.40 -11.66
CA GLN A 282 -6.49 -1.43 -12.47
C GLN A 282 -7.06 -0.03 -12.70
N SER A 283 -7.55 0.22 -13.92
CA SER A 283 -8.21 1.47 -14.32
C SER A 283 -9.74 1.33 -14.40
N PRO A 284 -10.51 2.40 -14.16
CA PRO A 284 -11.97 2.34 -14.08
C PRO A 284 -12.65 2.05 -15.42
N ARG A 285 -13.81 1.37 -15.37
CA ARG A 285 -14.68 1.07 -16.52
C ARG A 285 -16.13 1.47 -16.25
N ARG A 286 -16.78 1.99 -17.31
CA ARG A 286 -18.21 2.35 -17.31
C ARG A 286 -18.52 3.32 -16.16
N GLU A 287 -19.39 2.93 -15.23
CA GLU A 287 -19.86 3.74 -14.12
C GLU A 287 -18.75 4.14 -13.14
N THR A 288 -17.68 3.35 -12.97
CA THR A 288 -16.56 3.78 -12.10
C THR A 288 -15.77 4.96 -12.69
N LYS A 289 -15.84 5.20 -14.01
CA LYS A 289 -15.30 6.43 -14.61
C LYS A 289 -16.13 7.67 -14.21
N LYS A 290 -17.40 7.51 -13.84
CA LYS A 290 -18.26 8.61 -13.31
C LYS A 290 -18.04 8.89 -11.82
N LEU A 291 -17.19 8.13 -11.11
CA LEU A 291 -16.91 8.36 -9.68
C LEU A 291 -16.12 9.66 -9.43
N VAL A 292 -15.22 10.01 -10.35
CA VAL A 292 -14.44 11.24 -10.28
C VAL A 292 -14.95 12.23 -11.34
N TYR A 293 -15.10 13.49 -10.95
CA TYR A 293 -15.33 14.60 -11.88
C TYR A 293 -14.10 15.48 -11.97
N SER A 294 -13.75 15.84 -13.21
CA SER A 294 -12.57 16.60 -13.57
C SER A 294 -12.95 17.70 -14.55
N ALA A 295 -12.74 18.97 -14.18
CA ALA A 295 -13.09 20.09 -15.05
C ALA A 295 -12.28 20.07 -16.37
N ALA A 296 -11.00 19.72 -16.30
CA ALA A 296 -10.11 19.67 -17.47
C ALA A 296 -10.53 18.59 -18.49
N ALA A 297 -10.86 17.39 -18.03
CA ALA A 297 -11.23 16.28 -18.90
C ALA A 297 -12.52 16.56 -19.71
N ASN A 298 -13.49 17.27 -19.11
CA ASN A 298 -14.75 17.60 -19.77
C ASN A 298 -14.59 18.68 -20.86
N ILE A 299 -13.63 19.60 -20.73
CA ILE A 299 -13.36 20.65 -21.73
C ILE A 299 -12.81 20.04 -23.04
N ALA A 300 -11.99 18.98 -22.94
CA ALA A 300 -11.39 18.32 -24.10
C ALA A 300 -12.42 17.55 -24.97
N ASP A 301 -13.53 17.10 -24.38
CA ASP A 301 -14.61 16.37 -25.08
C ASP A 301 -15.63 17.31 -25.75
N THR A 302 -15.65 18.62 -25.42
CA THR A 302 -16.52 19.64 -26.04
C THR A 302 -16.08 20.07 -27.45
N GLY A 303 -15.86 19.09 -28.32
CA GLY A 303 -15.68 19.29 -29.76
C GLY A 303 -16.95 19.81 -30.45
N ALA A 304 -17.00 21.12 -30.70
CA ALA A 304 -17.91 21.78 -31.65
C ALA A 304 -19.44 21.74 -31.41
N ASN A 305 -19.95 21.26 -30.26
CA ASN A 305 -21.34 21.50 -29.84
C ASN A 305 -21.44 21.83 -28.35
N GLY A 306 -21.73 23.10 -28.05
CA GLY A 306 -21.76 23.64 -26.68
C GLY A 306 -23.03 23.30 -25.92
N ALA A 307 -23.11 22.08 -25.37
CA ALA A 307 -23.97 21.77 -24.23
C ALA A 307 -23.45 20.51 -23.51
N ALA A 308 -22.88 20.67 -22.31
CA ALA A 308 -22.60 19.55 -21.42
C ALA A 308 -23.93 19.03 -20.83
N ILE A 309 -24.63 18.18 -21.59
CA ILE A 309 -25.87 17.52 -21.16
C ILE A 309 -25.52 16.54 -20.04
N ARG A 310 -25.57 17.03 -18.80
CA ARG A 310 -25.54 16.21 -17.59
C ARG A 310 -26.71 15.21 -17.67
N GLU A 311 -26.40 13.91 -17.79
CA GLU A 311 -27.42 12.89 -17.56
C GLU A 311 -27.96 13.03 -16.13
N PRO A 312 -29.27 13.28 -15.94
CA PRO A 312 -29.83 13.52 -14.61
C PRO A 312 -29.95 12.21 -13.84
N GLY A 313 -29.03 11.97 -12.90
CA GLY A 313 -29.15 10.83 -11.99
C GLY A 313 -27.92 10.43 -11.18
N GLN A 314 -26.70 10.86 -11.56
CA GLN A 314 -25.48 10.40 -10.90
C GLN A 314 -24.50 11.55 -10.63
N GLU A 315 -24.49 12.03 -9.39
CA GLU A 315 -23.50 13.00 -8.91
C GLU A 315 -22.14 12.30 -8.71
N PRO A 316 -21.01 12.98 -8.99
CA PRO A 316 -19.69 12.40 -8.82
C PRO A 316 -19.37 12.22 -7.33
N ALA A 317 -18.73 11.10 -6.97
CA ALA A 317 -18.36 10.79 -5.60
C ALA A 317 -17.16 11.61 -5.11
N TYR A 318 -16.28 12.01 -6.02
CA TYR A 318 -15.08 12.82 -5.79
C TYR A 318 -14.90 13.86 -6.91
N VAL A 319 -14.36 15.04 -6.58
CA VAL A 319 -14.11 16.15 -7.52
C VAL A 319 -12.65 16.55 -7.46
N LEU A 320 -11.97 16.54 -8.61
CA LEU A 320 -10.62 17.08 -8.76
C LEU A 320 -10.67 18.61 -8.87
N LEU A 321 -9.78 19.27 -8.14
CA LEU A 321 -9.75 20.72 -7.98
C LEU A 321 -8.37 21.26 -8.35
N ASP A 322 -7.95 20.93 -9.57
CA ASP A 322 -6.63 21.28 -10.09
C ASP A 322 -6.47 22.79 -10.26
N GLY A 323 -5.35 23.33 -9.77
CA GLY A 323 -5.07 24.76 -9.72
C GLY A 323 -4.88 25.39 -11.09
N GLN A 324 -4.61 24.61 -12.15
CA GLN A 324 -4.31 25.16 -13.47
C GLN A 324 -5.56 25.65 -14.24
N VAL A 325 -6.77 25.25 -13.87
CA VAL A 325 -8.04 25.68 -14.52
C VAL A 325 -8.52 27.02 -13.94
N LEU A 326 -7.64 28.04 -13.95
CA LEU A 326 -7.86 29.32 -13.26
C LEU A 326 -8.47 30.44 -14.14
N SER A 327 -8.54 30.28 -15.47
CA SER A 327 -8.79 31.37 -16.42
C SER A 327 -10.20 31.50 -16.99
N ASN A 328 -11.04 30.46 -16.95
CA ASN A 328 -12.31 30.44 -17.71
C ASN A 328 -13.53 30.56 -16.79
N GLU A 329 -14.29 31.65 -16.99
CA GLU A 329 -15.50 32.03 -16.24
C GLU A 329 -16.72 31.14 -16.54
N GLU A 330 -16.62 30.22 -17.51
CA GLU A 330 -17.70 29.28 -17.91
C GLU A 330 -17.89 28.10 -16.95
N ASN A 331 -17.11 28.01 -15.87
CA ASN A 331 -17.29 27.01 -14.81
C ASN A 331 -18.56 27.29 -14.01
N GLY A 332 -19.69 26.69 -14.44
CA GLY A 332 -21.02 26.95 -13.90
C GLY A 332 -21.15 26.82 -12.37
N VAL A 333 -22.05 27.65 -11.80
CA VAL A 333 -22.27 27.96 -10.37
C VAL A 333 -21.91 26.85 -9.37
N TRP A 334 -22.40 25.62 -9.61
CA TRP A 334 -22.13 24.43 -8.79
C TRP A 334 -20.64 24.15 -8.54
N TYR A 335 -19.77 24.34 -9.54
CA TYR A 335 -18.33 24.14 -9.38
C TYR A 335 -17.68 25.29 -8.59
N GLY A 336 -18.19 26.52 -8.76
CA GLY A 336 -17.81 27.67 -7.93
C GLY A 336 -18.12 27.43 -6.45
N GLU A 337 -19.31 26.94 -6.14
CA GLU A 337 -19.67 26.52 -4.77
C GLU A 337 -18.74 25.44 -4.22
N ILE A 338 -18.39 24.42 -5.01
CA ILE A 338 -17.47 23.35 -4.57
C ILE A 338 -16.07 23.90 -4.33
N LYS A 339 -15.55 24.77 -5.21
CA LYS A 339 -14.25 25.44 -5.02
C LYS A 339 -14.23 26.28 -3.74
N GLN A 340 -15.33 26.97 -3.42
CA GLN A 340 -15.49 27.72 -2.18
C GLN A 340 -15.55 26.80 -0.95
N LYS A 341 -16.37 25.74 -0.97
CA LYS A 341 -16.51 24.75 0.11
C LYS A 341 -15.17 24.03 0.36
N PHE A 342 -14.43 23.70 -0.69
CA PHE A 342 -13.09 23.13 -0.60
C PHE A 342 -12.09 24.10 0.05
N GLY A 343 -12.02 25.35 -0.42
CA GLY A 343 -11.13 26.35 0.18
C GLY A 343 -11.44 26.63 1.65
N GLN A 344 -12.72 26.64 2.04
CA GLN A 344 -13.13 26.73 3.44
C GLN A 344 -12.76 25.45 4.22
N GLY A 345 -12.92 24.27 3.62
CA GLY A 345 -12.59 22.98 4.23
C GLY A 345 -11.09 22.79 4.46
N THR A 346 -10.25 23.09 3.48
CA THR A 346 -8.78 23.02 3.62
C THR A 346 -8.27 24.08 4.59
N SER A 347 -8.83 25.29 4.58
CA SER A 347 -8.52 26.35 5.57
C SER A 347 -8.92 25.95 7.00
N ASN A 348 -10.04 25.25 7.19
CA ASN A 348 -10.46 24.71 8.49
C ASN A 348 -9.50 23.60 8.99
N VAL A 349 -8.99 22.77 8.07
CA VAL A 349 -8.17 21.59 8.41
C VAL A 349 -6.67 21.91 8.54
N CYS A 350 -6.16 22.88 7.79
CA CYS A 350 -4.76 23.32 7.79
C CYS A 350 -4.56 24.73 8.38
N GLY A 351 -5.57 25.32 9.01
CA GLY A 351 -5.48 26.65 9.61
C GLY A 351 -4.35 26.74 10.63
N GLY A 352 -3.39 27.65 10.42
CA GLY A 352 -2.20 27.82 11.27
C GLY A 352 -1.02 26.89 10.98
N SER A 353 -1.15 25.89 10.09
CA SER A 353 -0.05 24.97 9.73
C SER A 353 1.07 25.58 8.87
N GLY A 354 0.93 26.82 8.42
CA GLY A 354 1.81 27.49 7.45
C GLY A 354 1.69 27.02 5.99
N LEU A 355 1.11 25.84 5.74
CA LEU A 355 1.05 25.21 4.41
C LEU A 355 0.29 26.02 3.35
N LEU A 356 -0.76 26.74 3.76
CA LEU A 356 -1.62 27.52 2.86
C LEU A 356 -1.11 28.95 2.63
N GLU A 357 -0.24 29.45 3.50
CA GLU A 357 0.23 30.84 3.49
C GLU A 357 1.40 31.03 2.51
N GLU A 358 2.29 30.04 2.42
CA GLU A 358 3.33 29.98 1.38
C GLU A 358 2.72 29.66 -0.02
N SER A 359 1.65 28.86 -0.12
CA SER A 359 1.01 28.62 -1.42
C SER A 359 0.38 29.89 -2.00
N LEU A 360 -0.12 30.80 -1.16
CA LEU A 360 -0.58 32.13 -1.59
C LEU A 360 0.59 33.00 -2.10
N LYS A 361 1.76 32.95 -1.46
CA LYS A 361 2.97 33.67 -1.93
C LYS A 361 3.45 33.12 -3.28
N LEU A 362 3.48 31.79 -3.44
CA LEU A 362 3.86 31.13 -4.69
C LEU A 362 2.85 31.40 -5.82
N ALA A 363 1.55 31.48 -5.51
CA ALA A 363 0.53 31.87 -6.49
C ALA A 363 0.70 33.33 -6.94
N LEU A 364 0.98 34.25 -6.01
CA LEU A 364 1.29 35.65 -6.32
C LEU A 364 2.57 35.78 -7.17
N GLN A 365 3.62 35.02 -6.86
CA GLN A 365 4.87 34.97 -7.64
C GLN A 365 4.70 34.34 -9.04
N ARG A 366 3.70 33.48 -9.25
CA ARG A 366 3.33 32.95 -10.58
C ARG A 366 2.40 33.90 -11.37
N SER A 367 2.04 35.06 -10.82
CA SER A 367 1.16 36.07 -11.45
C SER A 367 1.85 37.40 -11.78
N LEU A 368 3.19 37.43 -11.70
CA LEU A 368 4.07 38.57 -11.97
C LEU A 368 5.15 38.19 -12.99
#